data_AF-A0A1I3LJC9-F1
#
_entry.id   AF-A0A1I3LJC9-F1
#
_cell.length_a   1.000
_cell.length_b   1.000
_cell.length_c   1.000
_cell.angle_alpha   90.00
_cell.angle_beta   90.00
_cell.angle_gamma   90.00
#
_symmetry.space_group_name_H-M   'P 1'
#
loop_
_entity.id
_entity.type
_entity.pdbx_description
1 polymer ?
#
loop_
_entity_poly.entity_id
_entity_poly.type
_entity_poly.pdbx_seq_one_letter_code
_entity_poly.pdbx_strand_id
1 'polypeptide(L)' 'MSMVRLMLHILQSFALFEWEVTGERIRNKIATSKCKGMWMGGIPPLGYDVENIRLVPNGYEAKIIRHIFSVLSN' A
#
# COMPACT_ATOMS: atom_id res chain seq x y z
N MET A 1 -38.49 -25.51 -9.83
CA MET A 1 -37.44 -24.60 -9.29
C MET A 1 -38.05 -23.21 -9.16
N SER A 2 -38.05 -22.62 -7.97
CA SER A 2 -38.80 -21.38 -7.66
C SER A 2 -38.05 -20.13 -8.13
N MET A 3 -38.78 -19.20 -8.78
CA MET A 3 -38.32 -17.88 -9.24
C MET A 3 -37.61 -17.08 -8.13
N VAL A 4 -38.05 -17.20 -6.88
CA VAL A 4 -37.49 -16.48 -5.73
C VAL A 4 -36.04 -16.86 -5.46
N ARG A 5 -35.70 -18.15 -5.62
CA ARG A 5 -34.34 -18.63 -5.38
C ARG A 5 -33.38 -18.12 -6.45
N LEU A 6 -33.84 -18.01 -7.70
CA LEU A 6 -33.06 -17.42 -8.78
C LEU A 6 -32.75 -15.93 -8.50
N MET A 7 -33.75 -15.15 -8.08
CA MET A 7 -33.54 -13.75 -7.73
C MET A 7 -32.54 -13.56 -6.58
N LEU A 8 -32.57 -14.44 -5.57
CA LEU A 8 -31.59 -14.41 -4.48
C LEU A 8 -30.15 -14.67 -4.97
N HIS A 9 -29.96 -15.65 -5.84
CA HIS A 9 -28.64 -15.93 -6.42
C HIS A 9 -28.12 -14.74 -7.24
N ILE A 10 -28.99 -14.08 -8.00
CA ILE A 10 -28.64 -12.87 -8.75
C ILE A 10 -28.18 -11.76 -7.80
N LEU A 11 -28.91 -11.49 -6.72
CA LEU A 11 -28.54 -10.46 -5.75
C LEU A 11 -27.20 -10.76 -5.06
N GLN A 12 -26.96 -12.04 -4.74
CA GLN A 12 -25.68 -12.48 -4.20
C GLN A 12 -24.53 -12.24 -5.18
N SER A 13 -24.71 -12.55 -6.46
CA SER A 13 -23.71 -12.26 -7.49
C SER A 13 -23.39 -10.77 -7.59
N PHE A 14 -24.40 -9.89 -7.49
CA PHE A 14 -24.16 -8.45 -7.45
C PHE A 14 -23.35 -8.03 -6.21
N ALA A 15 -23.66 -8.56 -5.04
CA ALA A 15 -22.89 -8.25 -3.83
C ALA A 15 -21.42 -8.67 -3.94
N LEU A 16 -21.14 -9.84 -4.54
CA LEU A 16 -19.76 -10.26 -4.82
C LEU A 16 -19.07 -9.36 -5.86
N PHE A 17 -19.77 -9.04 -6.94
CA PHE A 17 -19.25 -8.18 -8.00
C PHE A 17 -18.82 -6.80 -7.47
N GLU A 18 -19.67 -6.14 -6.68
CA GLU A 18 -19.35 -4.84 -6.06
C GLU A 18 -18.10 -4.93 -5.17
N TRP A 19 -17.91 -6.05 -4.48
CA TRP A 19 -16.72 -6.26 -3.63
C TRP A 19 -15.45 -6.43 -4.47
N GLU A 20 -15.53 -7.19 -5.56
CA GLU A 20 -14.41 -7.39 -6.48
C GLU A 20 -13.98 -6.08 -7.14
N VAL A 21 -14.94 -5.29 -7.65
CA VAL A 21 -14.70 -3.97 -8.25
C VAL A 21 -14.08 -3.01 -7.23
N THR A 22 -14.58 -3.02 -6.00
CA THR A 22 -14.00 -2.20 -4.92
C THR A 22 -12.56 -2.61 -4.63
N GLY A 23 -12.27 -3.92 -4.56
CA GLY A 23 -10.93 -4.45 -4.35
C GLY A 23 -9.97 -4.07 -5.49
N GLU A 24 -10.42 -4.15 -6.73
CA GLU A 24 -9.66 -3.71 -7.91
C GLU A 24 -9.31 -2.22 -7.82
N ARG A 25 -10.30 -1.38 -7.48
CA ARG A 25 -10.09 0.07 -7.33
C ARG A 25 -9.07 0.41 -6.24
N ILE A 26 -9.09 -0.32 -5.11
CA ILE A 26 -8.10 -0.15 -4.05
C ILE A 26 -6.69 -0.47 -4.56
N ARG A 27 -6.53 -1.61 -5.25
CA ARG A 27 -5.23 -2.00 -5.85
C ARG A 27 -4.73 -0.96 -6.85
N ASN A 28 -5.62 -0.45 -7.72
CA ASN A 28 -5.28 0.57 -8.71
C ASN A 28 -4.85 1.89 -8.06
N LYS A 29 -5.53 2.32 -6.99
CA LYS A 29 -5.12 3.51 -6.24
C LYS A 29 -3.74 3.34 -5.62
N ILE A 30 -3.47 2.18 -5.01
CA ILE A 30 -2.16 1.87 -4.41
C ILE A 30 -1.06 1.90 -5.49
N ALA A 31 -1.28 1.24 -6.63
CA ALA A 31 -0.32 1.23 -7.73
C ALA A 31 -0.04 2.65 -8.25
N THR A 32 -1.09 3.47 -8.41
CA THR A 32 -0.96 4.85 -8.86
C THR A 32 -0.17 5.69 -7.86
N SER A 33 -0.45 5.58 -6.56
CA SER A 33 0.29 6.30 -5.53
C SER A 33 1.76 5.86 -5.45
N LYS A 34 2.05 4.55 -5.55
CA LYS A 34 3.42 4.04 -5.61
C LYS A 34 4.18 4.55 -6.84
N CYS A 35 3.53 4.55 -8.01
CA CYS A 35 4.12 5.10 -9.25
C CYS A 35 4.46 6.59 -9.12
N LYS A 36 3.65 7.35 -8.36
CA LYS A 36 3.94 8.74 -8.02
C LYS A 36 5.03 8.92 -6.97
N GLY A 37 5.64 7.83 -6.46
CA GLY A 37 6.65 7.88 -5.40
C GLY A 37 6.09 8.29 -4.04
N MET A 38 4.80 8.01 -3.78
CA MET A 38 4.17 8.30 -2.49
C MET A 38 4.39 7.16 -1.50
N TRP A 39 4.66 7.52 -0.25
CA TRP A 39 4.71 6.61 0.88
C TRP A 39 3.31 6.12 1.23
N MET A 40 3.11 4.81 1.27
CA MET A 40 1.80 4.19 1.43
C MET A 40 1.47 3.77 2.87
N GLY A 41 2.21 4.31 3.85
CA GLY A 41 1.99 4.06 5.28
C GLY A 41 2.90 2.97 5.85
N GLY A 42 2.75 2.72 7.16
CA GLY A 42 3.67 1.92 7.95
C GLY A 42 4.77 2.78 8.61
N ILE A 43 5.67 2.11 9.33
CA ILE A 43 6.81 2.76 9.97
C ILE A 43 7.84 3.10 8.89
N PRO A 44 8.33 4.36 8.80
CA PRO A 44 9.37 4.73 7.85
C PRO A 44 10.65 3.91 8.09
N PRO A 45 11.36 3.48 7.04
CA PRO A 45 12.65 2.84 7.20
C PRO A 45 13.64 3.77 7.90
N LEU A 46 14.51 3.21 8.75
CA LEU A 46 15.61 3.96 9.37
C LEU A 46 16.44 4.67 8.30
N GLY A 47 16.76 5.94 8.51
CA GLY A 47 17.43 6.80 7.54
C GLY A 47 16.48 7.67 6.72
N TYR A 48 15.17 7.56 6.91
CA TYR A 48 14.16 8.32 6.17
C TYR A 48 13.05 8.85 7.07
N ASP A 49 12.68 10.11 6.84
CA ASP A 49 11.47 10.72 7.39
C ASP A 49 10.34 10.68 6.35
N VAL A 50 9.10 10.89 6.80
CA VAL A 50 7.94 11.05 5.92
C VAL A 50 7.53 12.51 5.90
N GLU A 51 7.73 13.15 4.75
CA GLU A 51 7.25 14.51 4.49
C GLU A 51 6.36 14.52 3.25
N ASN A 52 5.21 15.20 3.31
CA ASN A 52 4.28 15.30 2.18
C ASN A 52 3.95 13.93 1.53
N ILE A 53 3.82 12.88 2.35
CA ILE A 53 3.54 11.51 1.90
C ILE A 53 4.68 10.97 1.00
N ARG A 54 5.93 11.35 1.24
CA ARG A 54 7.12 10.85 0.54
C ARG A 54 8.22 10.54 1.54
N LEU A 55 9.07 9.59 1.21
CA LEU A 55 10.28 9.31 2.00
C LEU A 55 11.35 10.33 1.64
N VAL A 56 11.84 11.05 2.65
CA VAL A 56 12.92 12.03 2.53
C VAL A 56 14.11 11.55 3.36
N PRO A 57 15.35 11.52 2.83
CA PRO A 57 16.50 11.07 3.60
C PRO A 57 16.73 11.92 4.86
N ASN A 58 16.77 11.26 6.01
CA ASN A 58 17.12 11.91 7.28
C ASN A 58 18.66 12.00 7.38
N GLY A 59 19.19 13.22 7.32
CA GLY A 59 20.64 13.46 7.30
C GLY A 59 21.37 13.03 8.58
N TYR A 60 20.68 12.99 9.73
CA TYR A 60 21.25 12.53 10.99
C TYR A 60 21.34 11.00 11.01
N GLU A 61 20.23 10.32 10.76
CA GLU A 61 20.18 8.85 10.75
C GLU A 61 21.04 8.25 9.62
N ALA A 62 21.12 8.91 8.46
CA ALA A 62 21.97 8.48 7.37
C ALA A 62 23.47 8.45 7.76
N LYS A 63 23.93 9.33 8.66
CA LYS A 63 25.32 9.28 9.18
C LYS A 63 25.54 8.05 10.03
N ILE A 64 24.56 7.70 10.87
CA ILE A 64 24.59 6.52 11.73
C ILE A 64 24.65 5.26 10.86
N ILE A 65 23.79 5.15 9.84
CA ILE A 65 23.77 4.00 8.92
C ILE A 65 25.12 3.86 8.21
N ARG A 66 25.66 4.95 7.65
CA ARG A 66 26.98 4.93 7.00
C ARG A 66 28.08 4.48 7.95
N HIS A 67 28.05 4.93 9.20
CA HIS A 67 29.02 4.52 10.21
C HIS A 67 28.92 3.02 10.53
N ILE A 68 27.70 2.51 10.75
CA ILE A 68 27.44 1.09 11.02
C ILE A 68 28.00 0.22 9.88
N PHE A 69 27.69 0.55 8.62
CA PHE A 69 28.19 -0.20 7.47
C PHE A 69 29.71 -0.10 7.32
N SER A 70 30.30 1.06 7.60
CA SER A 70 31.75 1.23 7.56
C SER A 70 32.49 0.38 8.61
N VAL A 71 31.91 0.21 9.80
CA VAL A 71 32.51 -0.59 10.89
C VAL A 71 32.34 -2.09 10.63
N LEU A 72 31.21 -2.50 10.03
CA LEU A 72 30.92 -3.91 9.71
C LEU A 72 31.66 -4.46 8.48
N SER A 73 32.20 -3.58 7.62
CA SER A 73 32.87 -3.98 6.39
C SER A 73 34.39 -4.18 6.55
N ASN A 74 34.87 -4.24 7.78
CA ASN A 74 36.28 -4.47 8.17
C ASN A 74 36.35 -5.67 9.13
#